data_AF-A0AA44CA02-F1
#
_entry.id   AF-A0AA44CA02-F1
#
_cell.length_a   1.000
_cell.length_b   1.000
_cell.length_c   1.000
_cell.angle_alpha   90.00
_cell.angle_beta   90.00
_cell.angle_gamma   90.00
#
_symmetry.space_group_name_H-M   'P 1'
#
loop_
_entity.id
_entity.type
_entity.pdbx_description
1 polymer ?
#
loop_
_entity_poly.entity_id
_entity_poly.type
_entity_poly.pdbx_seq_one_letter_code
_entity_poly.pdbx_strand_id
1 'polypeptide(L)'
;MNTPTTQPYAWLGAAGLYRTQREGVANGEQQLTPLYLHPATATQASADVLAERIRQIEQEQWCPEHDDQYTRGELATAAAAYATSSHWHAIGHKSGIPPARWPWDQSGWKPTTPRRDLVKAGALILAEIERLDRIEAKEGSPCVTP
;
A
#
# COMPACT_ATOMS: atom_id res chain seq x y z
N MET A 1 4.56 17.98 31.18
CA MET A 1 4.78 17.58 29.77
C MET A 1 5.26 16.14 29.82
N ASN A 2 4.39 15.16 29.50
CA ASN A 2 4.78 13.75 29.48
C ASN A 2 5.23 13.41 28.06
N THR A 3 6.54 13.26 27.86
CA THR A 3 7.06 12.57 26.69
C THR A 3 6.64 11.10 26.78
N PRO A 4 5.96 10.52 25.79
CA PRO A 4 5.76 9.08 25.76
C PRO A 4 7.14 8.44 25.59
N THR A 5 7.61 7.73 26.62
CA THR A 5 8.82 6.92 26.55
C THR A 5 8.53 5.77 25.60
N THR A 6 8.91 5.91 24.32
CA THR A 6 8.85 4.82 23.35
C THR A 6 9.71 3.68 23.90
N GLN A 7 9.09 2.57 24.29
CA GLN A 7 9.84 1.40 24.72
C GLN A 7 10.49 0.75 23.48
N PRO A 8 11.76 0.30 23.58
CA PRO A 8 12.42 -0.40 22.49
C PRO A 8 11.75 -1.76 22.23
N TYR A 9 11.69 -2.13 20.95
CA TYR A 9 11.12 -3.39 20.47
C TYR A 9 12.06 -4.56 20.72
N ALA A 10 13.37 -4.34 20.59
CA ALA A 10 14.41 -5.30 20.87
C ALA A 10 15.70 -4.59 21.30
N TRP A 11 16.69 -5.37 21.69
CA TRP A 11 18.02 -4.90 22.05
C TRP A 11 19.04 -5.70 21.25
N LEU A 12 19.96 -5.00 20.58
CA LEU A 12 21.03 -5.61 19.79
C LEU A 12 22.32 -5.59 20.60
N GLY A 13 22.88 -6.77 20.86
CA GLY A 13 24.21 -6.98 21.43
C GLY A 13 25.16 -7.60 20.42
N ALA A 14 26.42 -7.83 20.83
CA ALA A 14 27.45 -8.40 19.97
C ALA A 14 27.16 -9.86 19.57
N ALA A 15 26.50 -10.63 20.44
CA ALA A 15 26.13 -12.02 20.25
C ALA A 15 24.71 -12.21 19.67
N GLY A 16 23.87 -11.18 19.64
CA GLY A 16 22.60 -11.25 18.93
C GLY A 16 21.50 -10.28 19.40
N LEU A 17 20.27 -10.66 19.08
CA LEU A 17 19.06 -9.91 19.40
C LEU A 17 18.38 -10.45 20.66
N TYR A 18 17.97 -9.53 21.53
CA TYR A 18 17.32 -9.82 22.80
C TYR A 18 16.00 -9.08 22.92
N ARG A 19 15.00 -9.69 23.55
CA ARG A 19 13.67 -9.07 23.72
C ARG A 19 13.70 -7.97 24.77
N THR A 20 14.60 -8.09 25.75
CA THR A 20 14.74 -7.10 26.82
C THR A 20 16.20 -6.80 27.11
N GLN A 21 16.49 -5.62 27.66
CA GLN A 21 17.84 -5.26 28.07
C GLN A 21 18.40 -6.25 29.09
N ARG A 22 17.56 -6.69 30.01
CA ARG A 22 17.93 -7.63 31.08
C ARG A 22 18.37 -8.99 30.51
N GLU A 23 17.72 -9.44 29.44
CA GLU A 23 18.08 -10.67 28.75
C GLU A 23 19.46 -10.56 28.09
N GLY A 24 19.74 -9.45 27.40
CA GLY A 24 21.07 -9.21 26.82
C GLY A 24 22.17 -9.19 27.89
N VAL A 25 21.95 -8.47 28.99
CA VAL A 25 22.90 -8.41 30.11
C VAL A 25 23.11 -9.79 30.74
N ALA A 26 22.05 -10.59 30.89
CA ALA A 26 22.15 -11.96 31.42
C ALA A 26 22.94 -12.90 30.50
N ASN A 27 23.02 -12.59 29.20
CA ASN A 27 23.82 -13.31 28.21
C ASN A 27 25.25 -12.77 28.04
N GLY A 28 25.69 -11.88 28.95
CA GLY A 28 27.07 -11.38 28.97
C GLY A 28 27.33 -10.19 28.05
N GLU A 29 26.28 -9.57 27.50
CA GLU A 29 26.42 -8.39 26.66
C GLU A 29 26.84 -7.17 27.49
N GLN A 30 27.96 -6.56 27.09
CA GLN A 30 28.47 -5.35 27.73
C GLN A 30 27.89 -4.07 27.11
N GLN A 31 27.43 -4.15 25.86
CA GLN A 31 26.81 -3.06 25.14
C GLN A 31 25.54 -3.56 24.46
N LEU A 32 24.43 -2.86 24.69
CA LEU A 32 23.15 -3.17 24.08
C LEU A 32 22.60 -1.90 23.44
N THR A 33 22.38 -1.95 22.13
CA THR A 33 21.73 -0.89 21.36
C THR A 33 20.22 -1.14 21.36
N PRO A 34 19.39 -0.21 21.89
CA PRO A 34 17.94 -0.34 21.78
C PRO A 34 17.52 -0.21 20.32
N LEU A 35 16.76 -1.19 19.83
CA LEU A 35 16.13 -1.16 18.53
C LEU A 35 14.68 -0.74 18.71
N TYR A 36 14.35 0.41 18.13
CA TYR A 36 12.97 0.90 18.08
C TYR A 36 12.32 0.38 16.81
N LEU A 37 11.13 -0.19 16.94
CA LEU A 37 10.24 -0.23 15.79
C LEU A 37 9.85 1.22 15.54
N HIS A 38 10.50 1.87 14.59
CA HIS A 38 9.88 3.03 13.98
C HIS A 38 8.71 2.45 13.19
N PRO A 39 7.44 2.76 13.53
CA PRO A 39 6.47 2.70 12.46
C PRO A 39 7.08 3.56 11.36
N ALA A 40 7.28 3.02 10.16
CA ALA A 40 7.41 3.89 9.00
C ALA A 40 6.29 4.89 9.19
N THR A 41 6.61 6.18 9.35
CA THR A 41 5.64 7.21 9.71
C THR A 41 4.74 7.39 8.50
N ALA A 42 3.83 6.44 8.31
CA ALA A 42 2.83 6.43 7.29
C ALA A 42 1.99 7.65 7.61
N THR A 43 2.09 8.65 6.73
CA THR A 43 1.18 9.77 6.76
C THR A 43 -0.24 9.24 6.72
N GLN A 44 -1.20 10.03 7.22
CA GLN A 44 -2.61 9.66 7.09
C GLN A 44 -2.99 9.36 5.63
N ALA A 45 -2.40 10.07 4.66
CA ALA A 45 -2.63 9.81 3.24
C ALA A 45 -2.15 8.42 2.78
N SER A 46 -0.97 7.97 3.19
CA SER A 46 -0.50 6.63 2.84
C SER A 46 -1.32 5.54 3.54
N ALA A 47 -1.75 5.78 4.79
CA ALA A 47 -2.64 4.87 5.50
C ALA A 47 -4.02 4.76 4.82
N ASP A 48 -4.59 5.88 4.36
CA ASP A 48 -5.88 5.91 3.67
C ASP A 48 -5.84 5.14 2.33
N VAL A 49 -4.72 5.21 1.60
CA VAL A 49 -4.52 4.45 0.35
C VAL A 49 -4.47 2.94 0.61
N LEU A 50 -3.72 2.52 1.63
CA LEU A 50 -3.67 1.11 2.04
C LEU A 50 -5.03 0.60 2.51
N ALA A 51 -5.74 1.40 3.33
CA ALA A 51 -7.09 1.07 3.77
C ALA A 51 -8.07 0.94 2.60
N GLU A 52 -7.95 1.79 1.57
CA GLU A 52 -8.78 1.66 0.39
C GLU A 52 -8.48 0.41 -0.43
N ARG A 53 -7.20 0.04 -0.55
CA ARG A 53 -6.82 -1.21 -1.22
C ARG A 53 -7.43 -2.42 -0.52
N ILE A 54 -7.34 -2.47 0.81
CA ILE A 54 -7.98 -3.51 1.63
C ILE A 54 -9.51 -3.51 1.39
N ARG A 55 -10.16 -2.34 1.41
CA ARG A 55 -11.59 -2.23 1.15
C ARG A 55 -11.98 -2.75 -0.23
N GLN A 56 -11.21 -2.46 -1.28
CA GLN A 56 -11.46 -2.95 -2.65
C GLN A 56 -11.40 -4.48 -2.71
N ILE A 57 -10.42 -5.09 -2.05
CA ILE A 57 -10.30 -6.55 -1.95
C ILE A 57 -11.50 -7.14 -1.20
N GLU A 58 -11.82 -6.61 -0.02
CA GLU A 58 -12.86 -7.17 0.85
C GLU A 58 -14.29 -6.95 0.32
N GLN A 59 -14.59 -5.76 -0.19
CA GLN A 59 -15.96 -5.36 -0.53
C GLN A 59 -16.28 -5.50 -2.01
N GLU A 60 -15.32 -5.23 -2.91
CA GLU A 60 -15.54 -5.29 -4.36
C GLU A 60 -15.00 -6.61 -4.95
N GLN A 61 -14.35 -7.45 -4.13
CA GLN A 61 -13.73 -8.71 -4.55
C GLN A 61 -12.63 -8.51 -5.62
N TRP A 62 -11.97 -7.36 -5.60
CA TRP A 62 -10.82 -7.05 -6.45
C TRP A 62 -9.54 -7.65 -5.88
N CYS A 63 -9.50 -8.97 -5.78
CA CYS A 63 -8.35 -9.71 -5.27
C CYS A 63 -7.16 -9.66 -6.26
N PRO A 64 -5.93 -9.98 -5.82
CA PRO A 64 -4.77 -10.05 -6.70
C PRO A 64 -4.99 -10.90 -7.96
N GLU A 65 -5.72 -12.01 -7.86
CA GLU A 65 -6.04 -12.89 -8.99
C GLU A 65 -7.08 -12.27 -9.95
N HIS A 66 -7.93 -11.37 -9.46
CA HIS A 66 -8.80 -10.55 -10.30
C HIS A 66 -7.98 -9.53 -11.08
N ASP A 67 -7.05 -8.85 -10.39
CA ASP A 67 -6.18 -7.84 -10.98
C ASP A 67 -5.27 -8.42 -12.08
N ASP A 68 -4.80 -9.66 -11.90
CA ASP A 68 -3.99 -10.39 -12.89
C ASP A 68 -4.69 -10.57 -14.26
N GLN A 69 -6.02 -10.43 -14.32
CA GLN A 69 -6.79 -10.51 -15.57
C GLN A 69 -6.68 -9.23 -16.42
N TYR A 70 -6.26 -8.11 -15.83
CA TYR A 70 -6.11 -6.83 -16.50
C TYR A 70 -4.67 -6.64 -17.00
N THR A 71 -4.45 -6.93 -18.28
CA THR A 71 -3.10 -7.02 -18.89
C THR A 71 -2.78 -5.89 -19.85
N ARG A 72 -3.74 -5.00 -20.14
CA ARG A 72 -3.62 -3.91 -21.12
C ARG A 72 -3.54 -2.54 -20.45
N GLY A 73 -3.18 -2.50 -19.16
CA GLY A 73 -3.05 -1.28 -18.37
C GLY A 73 -4.38 -0.72 -17.88
N GLU A 74 -5.42 -1.57 -17.77
CA GLU A 74 -6.74 -1.15 -17.30
C GLU A 74 -6.68 -0.57 -15.88
N LEU A 75 -5.94 -1.19 -14.94
CA LEU A 75 -5.79 -0.67 -13.57
C LEU A 75 -5.15 0.72 -13.55
N ALA A 76 -4.06 0.92 -14.31
CA ALA A 76 -3.42 2.22 -14.46
C ALA A 76 -4.36 3.26 -15.09
N THR A 77 -5.16 2.84 -16.09
CA THR A 77 -6.10 3.73 -16.77
C THR A 77 -7.26 4.13 -15.86
N ALA A 78 -7.78 3.20 -15.06
CA ALA A 78 -8.79 3.46 -14.04
C ALA A 78 -8.25 4.39 -12.94
N ALA A 79 -7.00 4.22 -12.51
CA ALA A 79 -6.35 5.13 -11.58
C ALA A 79 -6.26 6.56 -12.15
N ALA A 80 -5.83 6.70 -13.41
CA ALA A 80 -5.76 7.98 -14.10
C ALA A 80 -7.14 8.66 -14.22
N ALA A 81 -8.21 7.88 -14.43
CA ALA A 81 -9.57 8.39 -14.46
C ALA A 81 -9.97 9.03 -13.12
N TYR A 82 -9.72 8.35 -12.00
CA TYR A 82 -9.98 8.90 -10.67
C TYR A 82 -9.09 10.12 -10.34
N ALA A 83 -7.82 10.11 -10.73
CA ALA A 83 -6.94 11.27 -10.57
C ALA A 83 -7.45 12.48 -11.37
N THR A 84 -7.93 12.25 -12.59
CA THR A 84 -8.52 13.29 -13.44
C THR A 84 -9.84 13.82 -12.86
N SER A 85 -10.68 12.95 -12.28
CA SER A 85 -11.88 13.37 -11.54
C SER A 85 -11.55 14.34 -10.41
N SER A 86 -10.48 14.08 -9.66
CA SER A 86 -10.02 14.99 -8.60
C SER A 86 -9.65 16.38 -9.14
N HIS A 87 -8.94 16.43 -10.27
CA HIS A 87 -8.63 17.69 -10.96
C HIS A 87 -9.90 18.43 -11.37
N TRP A 88 -10.86 17.75 -12.00
CA TRP A 88 -12.12 18.38 -12.43
C TRP A 88 -12.88 18.97 -11.24
N HIS A 89 -12.96 18.23 -10.13
CA HIS A 89 -13.57 18.73 -8.91
C HIS A 89 -12.87 19.99 -8.37
N ALA A 90 -11.55 20.08 -8.46
CA ALA A 90 -10.79 21.24 -8.01
C ALA A 90 -11.09 22.51 -8.81
N ILE A 91 -11.43 22.38 -10.10
CA ILE A 91 -11.82 23.50 -10.96
C ILE A 91 -13.34 23.71 -11.05
N GLY A 92 -14.12 23.10 -10.15
CA GLY A 92 -15.57 23.28 -10.06
C GLY A 92 -16.39 22.43 -11.03
N HIS A 93 -15.76 21.54 -11.80
CA HIS A 93 -16.45 20.62 -12.70
C HIS A 93 -16.73 19.29 -12.01
N LYS A 94 -18.02 19.01 -11.73
CA LYS A 94 -18.46 17.73 -11.18
C LYS A 94 -19.18 16.93 -12.27
N SER A 95 -18.53 15.89 -12.78
CA SER A 95 -19.13 14.95 -13.72
C SER A 95 -19.27 13.57 -13.06
N GLY A 96 -20.49 13.08 -12.95
CA GLY A 96 -20.76 11.69 -12.59
C GLY A 96 -20.53 10.71 -13.75
N ILE A 97 -20.16 11.20 -14.93
CA ILE A 97 -19.90 10.39 -16.11
C ILE A 97 -18.41 10.01 -16.12
N PRO A 98 -18.06 8.73 -16.31
CA PRO A 98 -16.67 8.31 -16.43
C PRO A 98 -16.01 8.98 -17.64
N PRO A 99 -14.70 9.28 -17.56
CA PRO A 99 -13.97 9.72 -18.73
C PRO A 99 -13.95 8.62 -19.79
N ALA A 100 -13.81 8.98 -21.07
CA ALA A 100 -13.85 8.04 -22.19
C ALA A 100 -12.84 6.89 -22.12
N ARG A 101 -11.76 7.05 -21.33
CA ARG A 101 -10.74 6.02 -21.11
C ARG A 101 -11.05 5.09 -19.94
N TRP A 102 -12.14 5.30 -19.19
CA TRP A 102 -12.53 4.37 -18.13
C TRP A 102 -12.70 2.96 -18.71
N PRO A 103 -11.97 1.95 -18.18
CA PRO A 103 -11.84 0.65 -18.85
C PRO A 103 -13.00 -0.31 -18.56
N TRP A 104 -13.90 0.02 -17.64
CA TRP A 104 -14.95 -0.86 -17.15
C TRP A 104 -16.34 -0.26 -17.37
N ASP A 105 -17.37 -0.99 -16.94
CA ASP A 105 -18.74 -0.52 -17.02
C ASP A 105 -18.94 0.80 -16.25
N GLN A 106 -19.85 1.63 -16.75
CA GLN A 106 -20.19 2.93 -16.15
C GLN A 106 -20.70 2.79 -14.71
N SER A 107 -21.35 1.68 -14.35
CA SER A 107 -21.80 1.42 -12.98
C SER A 107 -20.65 1.25 -11.98
N GLY A 108 -19.46 0.88 -12.45
CA GLY A 108 -18.23 0.81 -11.65
C GLY A 108 -17.63 2.19 -11.35
N TRP A 109 -18.05 3.23 -12.07
CA TRP A 109 -17.57 4.59 -11.87
C TRP A 109 -18.30 5.28 -10.71
N LYS A 110 -17.57 5.51 -9.62
CA LYS A 110 -18.14 6.05 -8.37
C LYS A 110 -17.31 7.23 -7.85
N PRO A 111 -17.19 8.36 -8.55
CA PRO A 111 -16.44 9.52 -8.07
C PRO A 111 -17.17 10.15 -6.87
N THR A 112 -16.43 10.70 -5.92
CA THR A 112 -17.03 11.31 -4.71
C THR A 112 -16.45 12.67 -4.37
N THR A 113 -15.21 12.74 -3.92
CA THR A 113 -14.55 14.00 -3.54
C THR A 113 -13.13 14.02 -4.08
N PRO A 114 -12.52 15.20 -4.31
CA PRO A 114 -11.16 15.27 -4.83
C PRO A 114 -10.17 14.40 -4.05
N ARG A 115 -10.20 14.46 -2.71
CA ARG A 115 -9.33 13.65 -1.87
C ARG A 115 -9.65 12.16 -1.96
N ARG A 116 -10.93 11.79 -1.94
CA ARG A 116 -11.33 10.36 -1.96
C ARG A 116 -11.04 9.71 -3.31
N ASP A 117 -11.18 10.46 -4.41
CA ASP A 117 -10.85 9.99 -5.75
C ASP A 117 -9.33 9.76 -5.88
N LEU A 118 -8.48 10.64 -5.31
CA LEU A 118 -7.03 10.40 -5.26
C LEU A 118 -6.67 9.16 -4.43
N VAL A 119 -7.38 8.90 -3.33
CA VAL A 119 -7.17 7.69 -2.53
C VAL A 119 -7.50 6.43 -3.33
N LYS A 120 -8.61 6.43 -4.08
CA LYS A 120 -8.97 5.32 -5.00
C LYS A 120 -7.94 5.16 -6.12
N ALA A 121 -7.46 6.26 -6.68
CA ALA A 121 -6.42 6.25 -7.69
C ALA A 121 -5.12 5.62 -7.14
N GLY A 122 -4.71 6.02 -5.92
CA GLY A 122 -3.55 5.44 -5.25
C GLY A 122 -3.70 3.94 -5.00
N ALA A 123 -4.87 3.48 -4.57
CA ALA A 123 -5.13 2.05 -4.35
C ALA A 123 -5.06 1.24 -5.66
N LEU A 124 -5.58 1.78 -6.77
CA LEU A 124 -5.49 1.16 -8.09
C LEU A 124 -4.05 1.15 -8.65
N ILE A 125 -3.24 2.18 -8.34
CA ILE A 125 -1.81 2.18 -8.67
C ILE A 125 -1.08 1.09 -7.89
N LEU A 126 -1.36 0.93 -6.59
CA LEU A 126 -0.81 -0.17 -5.80
C LEU A 126 -1.18 -1.53 -6.42
N ALA A 127 -2.45 -1.71 -6.79
CA ALA A 127 -2.91 -2.94 -7.44
C ALA A 127 -2.12 -3.26 -8.72
N GLU A 128 -1.88 -2.26 -9.57
CA GLU A 128 -1.11 -2.45 -10.80
C GLU A 128 0.37 -2.74 -10.53
N ILE A 129 0.99 -2.05 -9.58
CA ILE A 129 2.38 -2.33 -9.18
C ILE A 129 2.49 -3.76 -8.64
N GLU A 130 1.60 -4.17 -7.74
CA GLU A 130 1.56 -5.53 -7.20
C GLU A 130 1.40 -6.58 -8.31
N ARG A 131 0.60 -6.29 -9.35
CA ARG A 131 0.42 -7.15 -10.52
C ARG A 131 1.72 -7.28 -11.34
N LEU A 132 2.41 -6.17 -11.57
CA LEU A 132 3.70 -6.16 -12.26
C LEU A 132 4.78 -6.91 -11.47
N ASP A 133 4.88 -6.66 -10.16
CA ASP A 133 5.81 -7.36 -9.27
C ASP A 133 5.60 -8.88 -9.30
N ARG A 134 4.34 -9.35 -9.36
CA ARG A 134 4.02 -10.78 -9.51
C ARG A 134 4.46 -11.36 -10.84
N ILE A 135 4.42 -10.58 -11.92
CA ILE A 135 4.90 -11.03 -13.23
C ILE A 135 6.42 -11.17 -13.19
N GLU A 136 7.14 -10.18 -12.68
CA GLU A 136 8.59 -10.22 -12.56
C GLU A 136 9.07 -11.39 -11.69
N ALA A 137 8.38 -11.67 -10.58
CA ALA A 137 8.69 -12.81 -9.72
C ALA A 137 8.48 -14.18 -10.41
N LYS A 138 7.48 -14.30 -11.31
CA LYS A 138 7.22 -15.51 -12.11
C LYS A 138 8.29 -15.69 -13.18
N GLU A 139 8.71 -14.62 -13.86
CA GLU A 139 9.75 -14.66 -14.90
C GLU A 139 11.16 -14.93 -14.32
N GLY A 140 11.43 -14.47 -13.11
CA GLY A 140 12.69 -14.70 -12.38
C GLY A 140 12.83 -16.10 -11.76
N SER A 141 11.84 -16.98 -11.88
CA SER A 141 11.90 -18.38 -11.42
C SER A 141 12.16 -19.33 -12.60
N PRO A 142 13.42 -19.53 -13.04
CA PRO A 142 13.71 -20.52 -14.07
C PRO A 142 13.34 -21.92 -13.57
N CYS A 143 12.73 -22.71 -14.45
CA CYS A 143 12.49 -24.13 -14.26
C CYS A 143 13.80 -24.81 -13.84
N VAL A 144 13.89 -25.25 -12.58
CA VAL A 144 14.93 -26.18 -12.16
C VAL A 144 14.49 -27.55 -12.69
N THR A 145 15.05 -27.95 -13.83
CA THR A 145 14.88 -29.32 -14.33
C THR A 145 15.60 -30.29 -13.38
N PRO A 146 15.01 -31.46 -13.06
CA PRO A 146 15.66 -32.50 -12.26
C PRO A 146 16.97 -33.03 -12.85
#